data_AF-A0A8J7KJB4-F1
#
_entry.id   AF-A0A8J7KJB4-F1
#
_cell.length_a   1.000
_cell.length_b   1.000
_cell.length_c   1.000
_cell.angle_alpha   90.00
_cell.angle_beta   90.00
_cell.angle_gamma   90.00
#
_symmetry.space_group_name_H-M   'P 1'
#
loop_
_entity.id
_entity.type
_entity.pdbx_description
1 polymer ?
#
loop_
_entity_poly.entity_id
_entity_poly.type
_entity_poly.pdbx_seq_one_letter_code
_entity_poly.pdbx_strand_id
1 'polypeptide(L)' 'MAGDRLLGSGGYNRFVGGYQTEDDQLNIETLASTKMACEKTILNQETKSLMTIQGEGLD' A
#
# COMPACT_ATOMS: atom_id res chain seq x y z
N MET A 1 -0.80 -10.92 -20.37
CA MET A 1 -1.99 -10.63 -19.57
C MET A 1 -1.53 -9.78 -18.40
N ALA A 2 -2.14 -8.64 -18.14
CA ALA A 2 -1.78 -7.86 -16.95
C ALA A 2 -2.35 -8.60 -15.75
N GLY A 3 -1.51 -8.95 -14.76
CA GLY A 3 -1.97 -9.54 -13.51
C GLY A 3 -2.95 -8.63 -12.78
N ASP A 4 -3.62 -9.17 -11.78
CA ASP A 4 -4.55 -8.42 -10.92
C ASP A 4 -3.81 -7.28 -10.22
N ARG A 5 -4.46 -6.11 -10.17
CA ARG A 5 -3.86 -4.87 -9.68
C ARG A 5 -4.74 -4.16 -8.69
N LEU A 6 -4.13 -3.69 -7.61
CA LEU A 6 -4.76 -2.81 -6.65
C LEU A 6 -4.30 -1.36 -6.87
N LEU A 7 -5.22 -0.43 -6.66
CA LEU A 7 -4.96 0.99 -6.63
C LEU A 7 -5.62 1.56 -5.38
N GLY A 8 -4.90 2.41 -4.64
CA GLY A 8 -5.40 2.98 -3.41
C GLY A 8 -4.78 4.33 -3.07
N SER A 9 -5.27 4.92 -1.98
CA SER A 9 -4.75 6.16 -1.40
C SER A 9 -4.32 5.92 0.04
N GLY A 10 -3.10 6.30 0.38
CA GLY A 10 -2.64 6.41 1.77
C GLY A 10 -3.17 7.67 2.46
N GLY A 11 -3.77 8.60 1.70
CA GLY A 11 -4.24 9.90 2.15
C GLY A 11 -3.86 10.96 1.12
N TYR A 12 -2.64 11.47 1.24
CA TYR A 12 -2.02 12.41 0.33
C TYR A 12 -1.37 11.70 -0.86
N ASN A 13 -0.68 10.60 -0.61
CA ASN A 13 0.02 9.75 -1.58
C ASN A 13 -0.86 8.60 -2.06
N ARG A 14 -0.71 8.24 -3.34
CA ARG A 14 -1.39 7.10 -3.97
C ARG A 14 -0.45 5.93 -4.09
N PHE A 15 -0.99 4.72 -4.03
CA PHE A 15 -0.21 3.49 -4.19
C PHE A 15 -0.83 2.53 -5.20
N VAL A 16 0.03 1.71 -5.80
CA VAL A 16 -0.34 0.67 -6.78
C VAL A 16 0.49 -0.58 -6.53
N GLY A 17 -0.06 -1.75 -6.83
CA GLY A 17 0.69 -3.00 -6.76
C GLY A 17 -0.11 -4.19 -7.26
N GLY A 18 0.55 -5.35 -7.28
CA GLY A 18 -0.09 -6.63 -7.55
C GLY A 18 -0.79 -7.18 -6.31
N TYR A 19 -1.82 -7.99 -6.51
CA TYR A 19 -2.37 -8.84 -5.46
C TYR A 19 -2.76 -10.19 -6.03
N GLN A 20 -2.91 -11.16 -5.13
CA GLN A 20 -3.45 -12.48 -5.43
C GLN A 20 -4.48 -12.82 -4.35
N THR A 21 -5.57 -13.47 -4.74
CA THR A 21 -6.59 -13.97 -3.81
C THR A 21 -6.55 -15.50 -3.79
N GLU A 22 -6.45 -16.09 -2.61
CA GLU A 22 -6.49 -17.53 -2.40
C GLU A 22 -7.45 -17.82 -1.24
N ASP A 23 -8.57 -18.48 -1.54
CA ASP A 23 -9.68 -18.70 -0.61
C ASP A 23 -10.14 -17.40 0.08
N ASP A 24 -9.96 -17.31 1.40
CA ASP A 24 -10.30 -16.15 2.23
C ASP A 24 -9.08 -15.23 2.52
N GLN A 25 -7.98 -15.42 1.79
CA GLN A 25 -6.74 -14.65 1.95
C GLN A 25 -6.50 -13.71 0.77
N LEU A 26 -6.04 -12.50 1.10
CA LEU A 26 -5.58 -11.51 0.14
C LEU A 26 -4.07 -11.32 0.34
N ASN A 27 -3.29 -11.80 -0.63
CA ASN A 27 -1.83 -11.66 -0.60
C ASN A 27 -1.43 -10.44 -1.42
N ILE A 28 -0.89 -9.43 -0.74
CA ILE A 28 -0.48 -8.16 -1.35
C ILE A 28 1.01 -8.25 -1.71
N GLU A 29 1.33 -8.02 -2.97
CA GLU A 29 2.72 -7.90 -3.41
C GLU A 29 3.29 -6.53 -3.03
N THR A 30 4.58 -6.29 -3.29
CA THR A 30 5.21 -5.00 -3.01
C THR A 30 4.47 -3.85 -3.71
N LEU A 31 4.12 -2.83 -2.93
CA LEU A 31 3.43 -1.63 -3.40
C LEU A 31 4.43 -0.54 -3.78
N ALA A 32 4.16 0.14 -4.89
CA ALA A 32 4.77 1.41 -5.22
C ALA A 32 3.86 2.56 -4.75
N SER A 33 4.42 3.65 -4.23
CA SER A 33 3.69 4.84 -3.82
C SER A 33 4.27 6.11 -4.45
N THR A 34 3.42 7.11 -4.68
CA THR A 34 3.87 8.46 -5.04
C THR A 34 4.63 9.12 -3.89
N LYS A 35 5.38 10.19 -4.18
CA LYS A 35 6.11 10.99 -3.17
C LYS A 35 5.74 12.47 -3.28
N MET A 36 4.48 12.79 -2.97
CA MET A 36 4.02 14.16 -2.80
C MET A 36 4.42 14.67 -1.42
N ALA A 37 4.82 15.95 -1.35
CA ALA A 37 5.15 16.59 -0.10
C ALA A 37 3.87 16.96 0.67
N CYS A 38 3.78 16.54 1.93
CA CYS A 38 2.75 16.93 2.89
C CYS A 38 3.37 17.05 4.30
N GLU A 39 2.57 17.39 5.31
CA GLU A 39 3.06 17.45 6.68
C GLU A 39 3.67 16.11 7.10
N LYS A 40 4.78 16.17 7.85
CA LYS A 40 5.51 14.97 8.28
C LYS A 40 4.64 13.99 9.08
N THR A 41 3.69 14.50 9.84
CA THR A 41 2.71 13.68 10.58
C THR A 41 1.84 12.85 9.64
N ILE A 42 1.39 13.43 8.52
CA ILE A 42 0.63 12.73 7.49
C ILE A 42 1.54 11.69 6.83
N LEU A 43 2.71 12.09 6.31
CA LEU A 43 3.65 11.15 5.67
C LEU A 43 3.96 9.91 6.53
N ASN A 44 4.15 10.11 7.84
CA ASN A 44 4.41 9.02 8.77
C ASN A 44 3.19 8.07 8.90
N GLN A 45 1.98 8.63 8.98
CA GLN A 45 0.74 7.84 9.02
C GLN A 45 0.55 7.05 7.72
N GLU A 46 0.80 7.67 6.56
CA GLU A 46 0.67 7.00 5.26
C GLU A 46 1.64 5.82 5.13
N THR A 47 2.90 6.03 5.53
CA THR A 47 3.93 4.98 5.51
C THR A 47 3.54 3.80 6.41
N LYS A 48 3.05 4.09 7.63
CA LYS A 48 2.54 3.09 8.57
C LYS A 48 1.35 2.31 7.99
N SER A 49 0.42 2.99 7.34
CA SER A 49 -0.71 2.34 6.66
C SER A 49 -0.27 1.43 5.53
N LEU A 50 0.70 1.87 4.71
CA LEU A 50 1.24 1.09 3.59
C LEU A 50 1.93 -0.19 4.05
N MET A 51 2.73 -0.13 5.11
CA MET A 51 3.36 -1.31 5.72
C MET A 51 2.30 -2.29 6.22
N THR A 52 1.28 -1.79 6.92
CA THR A 52 0.17 -2.62 7.44
C THR A 52 -0.59 -3.33 6.31
N ILE A 53 -0.90 -2.63 5.21
CA ILE A 53 -1.61 -3.21 4.05
C ILE A 53 -0.78 -4.32 3.39
N GLN A 54 0.55 -4.17 3.38
CA GLN A 54 1.47 -5.18 2.84
C GLN A 54 1.73 -6.35 3.80
N GLY A 55 1.14 -6.34 5.00
CA GLY A 55 1.42 -7.34 6.03
C GLY A 55 2.80 -7.20 6.67
N GLU A 56 3.51 -6.08 6.42
CA GLU A 56 4.76 -5.75 7.09
C GLU A 56 4.44 -5.14 8.46
N GLY A 57 4.62 -5.93 9.52
CA GLY A 57 4.45 -5.46 10.89
C GLY A 57 5.38 -4.28 11.20
N LEU A 58 4.85 -3.26 11.87
CA LEU A 58 5.63 -2.20 12.48
C LEU A 58 6.12 -2.70 13.84
N ASP A 59 7.28 -3.33 13.88
CA ASP A 59 8.00 -3.59 15.14
C ASP A 59 8.39 -2.26 15.81
#